data_AF-W0T2S5-F1
#
_entry.id   AF-W0T2S5-F1
#
_cell.length_a   1.000
_cell.length_b   1.000
_cell.length_c   1.000
_cell.angle_alpha   90.00
_cell.angle_beta   90.00
_cell.angle_gamma   90.00
#
_symmetry.space_group_name_H-M   'P 1'
#
loop_
_entity.id
_entity.type
_entity.pdbx_description
1 polymer ?
#
loop_
_entity_poly.entity_id
_entity_poly.type
_entity_poly.pdbx_seq_one_letter_code
_entity_poly.pdbx_strand_id
1 'polypeptide(L)'
;MGIDEFSDLKSKMDGFQTKMDKFLEKSREELSVKTERYWGGETEKLRLIETLRGKLEELETRRVDLREDFESSQREANEANAQSKAYHTKLEKLKEERDFLRKEVEKLEVLLHEQARDLEREKESRELQSGRDEAEVEAFEKLLGLSISASVQDVITFTFTGDSNCWISLDVSGDGYKIAASQPQLPHVAEKDLVDQLSATDDLRVFLKSARSLLLSVS
;
A
#
# COMPACT_ATOMS: atom_id res chain seq x y z
N MET A 1 -76.71 107.97 55.91
CA MET A 1 -76.71 107.03 54.76
C MET A 1 -75.68 107.53 53.76
N GLY A 2 -74.61 106.75 53.50
CA GLY A 2 -73.79 106.95 52.29
C GLY A 2 -72.26 106.79 52.39
N ILE A 3 -71.61 106.89 53.56
CA ILE A 3 -70.13 106.97 53.63
C ILE A 3 -69.47 105.77 54.33
N ASP A 4 -70.01 105.27 55.45
CA ASP A 4 -69.41 104.12 56.17
C ASP A 4 -69.55 102.79 55.40
N GLU A 5 -70.66 102.56 54.70
CA GLU A 5 -70.85 101.36 53.88
C GLU A 5 -69.88 101.29 52.68
N PHE A 6 -69.42 102.45 52.18
CA PHE A 6 -68.48 102.52 51.07
C PHE A 6 -67.04 102.25 51.53
N SER A 7 -66.68 102.70 52.74
CA SER A 7 -65.41 102.37 53.38
C SER A 7 -65.29 100.87 53.71
N ASP A 8 -66.36 100.28 54.24
CA ASP A 8 -66.45 98.85 54.53
C ASP A 8 -66.43 97.99 53.26
N LEU A 9 -67.09 98.44 52.19
CA LEU A 9 -67.05 97.77 50.90
C LEU A 9 -65.65 97.85 50.27
N LYS A 10 -64.97 99.00 50.36
CA LYS A 10 -63.62 99.17 49.84
C LYS A 10 -62.61 98.30 50.59
N SER A 11 -62.70 98.21 51.92
CA SER A 11 -61.86 97.31 52.72
C SER A 11 -62.13 95.83 52.38
N LYS A 12 -63.39 95.45 52.14
CA LYS A 12 -63.74 94.10 51.67
C LYS A 12 -63.25 93.84 50.25
N MET A 13 -63.25 94.83 49.36
CA MET A 13 -62.70 94.71 48.01
C MET A 13 -61.18 94.61 48.03
N ASP A 14 -60.46 95.40 48.83
CA ASP A 14 -59.00 95.29 48.99
C ASP A 14 -58.62 93.94 49.63
N GLY A 15 -59.41 93.47 50.60
CA GLY A 15 -59.24 92.14 51.20
C GLY A 15 -59.55 90.99 50.25
N PHE A 16 -60.54 91.16 49.38
CA PHE A 16 -60.87 90.21 48.31
C PHE A 16 -59.79 90.20 47.23
N GLN A 17 -59.31 91.37 46.82
CA GLN A 17 -58.24 91.55 45.83
C GLN A 17 -56.94 90.91 46.34
N THR A 18 -56.56 91.14 47.60
CA THR A 18 -55.40 90.49 48.23
C THR A 18 -55.55 88.97 48.30
N LYS A 19 -56.77 88.46 48.56
CA LYS A 19 -57.03 87.00 48.57
C LYS A 19 -57.01 86.41 47.16
N MET A 20 -57.52 87.14 46.17
CA MET A 20 -57.47 86.75 44.76
C MET A 20 -56.03 86.75 44.25
N ASP A 21 -55.23 87.76 44.58
CA ASP A 21 -53.82 87.82 44.20
C ASP A 21 -53.05 86.64 44.81
N LYS A 22 -53.26 86.34 46.10
CA LYS A 22 -52.68 85.15 46.75
C LYS A 22 -53.15 83.82 46.14
N PHE A 23 -54.41 83.73 45.75
CA PHE A 23 -54.96 82.53 45.10
C PHE A 23 -54.43 82.35 43.68
N LEU A 24 -54.29 83.44 42.92
CA LEU A 24 -53.70 83.45 41.59
C LEU A 24 -52.21 83.13 41.64
N GLU A 25 -51.49 83.65 42.63
CA GLU A 25 -50.08 83.36 42.86
C GLU A 25 -49.87 81.87 43.22
N LYS A 26 -50.68 81.35 44.16
CA LYS A 26 -50.66 79.92 44.50
C LYS A 26 -51.04 79.03 43.31
N SER A 27 -52.06 79.40 42.54
CA SER A 27 -52.48 78.67 41.35
C SER A 27 -51.40 78.69 40.25
N ARG A 28 -50.69 79.81 40.11
CA ARG A 28 -49.57 79.97 39.17
C ARG A 28 -48.38 79.11 39.60
N GLU A 29 -48.08 79.05 40.90
CA GLU A 29 -47.04 78.20 41.46
C GLU A 29 -47.38 76.71 41.28
N GLU A 30 -48.62 76.30 41.60
CA GLU A 30 -49.08 74.92 41.39
C GLU A 30 -49.06 74.50 39.91
N LEU A 31 -49.47 75.40 39.01
CA LEU A 31 -49.36 75.17 37.57
C LEU A 31 -47.89 75.05 37.13
N SER A 32 -47.01 75.93 37.64
CA SER A 32 -45.56 75.88 37.35
C SER A 32 -44.96 74.54 37.77
N VAL A 33 -45.22 74.09 39.00
CA VAL A 33 -44.75 72.80 39.51
C VAL A 33 -45.32 71.63 38.70
N LYS A 34 -46.59 71.70 38.28
CA LYS A 34 -47.20 70.65 37.46
C LYS A 34 -46.60 70.61 36.05
N THR A 35 -46.33 71.77 35.45
CA THR A 35 -45.67 71.84 34.14
C THR A 35 -44.23 71.35 34.22
N GLU A 36 -43.47 71.74 35.23
CA GLU A 36 -42.10 71.25 35.44
C GLU A 36 -42.06 69.73 35.64
N ARG A 37 -42.98 69.17 36.45
CA ARG A 37 -43.08 67.71 36.61
C ARG A 37 -43.46 67.00 35.32
N TYR A 38 -44.36 67.57 34.52
CA TYR A 38 -44.76 66.99 33.24
C TYR A 38 -43.60 66.99 32.24
N TRP A 39 -42.93 68.14 32.05
CA TRP A 39 -41.77 68.25 31.17
C TRP A 39 -40.58 67.42 31.65
N GLY A 40 -40.33 67.35 32.96
CA GLY A 40 -39.33 66.48 33.56
C GLY A 40 -39.63 64.99 33.33
N GLY A 41 -40.88 64.58 33.49
CA GLY A 41 -41.30 63.20 33.20
C GLY A 41 -41.23 62.85 31.71
N GLU A 42 -41.54 63.80 30.83
CA GLU A 42 -41.47 63.59 29.38
C GLU A 42 -40.02 63.48 28.88
N THR A 43 -39.14 64.35 29.36
CA THR A 43 -37.71 64.29 29.04
C THR A 43 -37.05 62.99 29.51
N GLU A 44 -37.40 62.50 30.71
CA GLU A 44 -36.90 61.21 31.20
C GLU A 44 -37.39 60.03 30.35
N LYS A 45 -38.66 60.04 29.92
CA LYS A 45 -39.18 59.01 29.00
C LYS A 45 -38.48 59.04 27.66
N LEU A 46 -38.23 60.21 27.09
CA LEU A 46 -37.50 60.36 25.83
C LEU A 46 -36.07 59.80 25.95
N ARG A 47 -35.38 60.13 27.03
CA ARG A 47 -34.04 59.59 27.33
C ARG A 47 -34.04 58.06 27.49
N LEU A 48 -35.07 57.50 28.14
CA LEU A 48 -35.23 56.05 28.26
C LEU A 48 -35.47 55.40 26.89
N ILE A 49 -36.30 56.01 26.03
CA ILE A 49 -36.56 55.52 24.68
C ILE A 49 -35.27 55.50 23.85
N GLU A 50 -34.46 56.56 23.90
CA GLU A 50 -33.16 56.60 23.20
C GLU A 50 -32.21 55.51 23.73
N THR A 51 -32.14 55.32 25.05
CA THR A 51 -31.31 54.27 25.65
C THR A 51 -31.78 52.88 25.22
N LEU A 52 -33.09 52.64 25.19
CA LEU A 52 -33.66 51.36 24.76
C LEU A 52 -33.44 51.11 23.26
N ARG A 53 -33.53 52.15 22.42
CA ARG A 53 -33.22 52.05 20.99
C ARG A 53 -31.75 51.68 20.76
N GLY A 54 -30.82 52.34 21.45
CA GLY A 54 -29.39 52.01 21.35
C GLY A 54 -29.09 50.56 21.77
N LYS A 55 -29.73 50.09 22.86
CA LYS A 55 -29.62 48.67 23.27
C LYS A 55 -30.21 47.70 22.26
N LEU A 56 -31.31 48.08 21.60
CA LEU A 56 -31.96 47.25 20.60
C LEU A 56 -31.07 47.11 19.36
N GLU A 57 -30.47 48.20 18.91
CA GLU A 57 -29.49 48.20 17.82
C GLU A 57 -28.26 47.33 18.17
N GLU A 58 -27.70 47.48 19.38
CA GLU A 58 -26.57 46.66 19.85
C GLU A 58 -26.92 45.16 19.86
N LEU A 59 -28.11 44.80 20.35
CA LEU A 59 -28.58 43.42 20.35
C LEU A 59 -28.81 42.88 18.95
N GLU A 60 -29.29 43.70 18.02
CA GLU A 60 -29.46 43.32 16.62
C GLU A 60 -28.12 43.06 15.94
N THR A 61 -27.13 43.94 16.11
CA THR A 61 -25.76 43.73 15.60
C THR A 61 -25.18 42.44 16.19
N ARG A 62 -25.25 42.27 17.51
CA ARG A 62 -24.73 41.06 18.16
C ARG A 62 -25.44 39.79 17.70
N ARG A 63 -26.72 39.86 17.38
CA ARG A 63 -27.47 38.71 16.82
C ARG A 63 -26.97 38.36 15.43
N VAL A 64 -26.62 39.35 14.61
CA VAL A 64 -26.04 39.11 13.28
C VAL A 64 -24.67 38.47 13.43
N ASP A 65 -23.78 39.04 14.27
CA ASP A 65 -22.43 38.51 14.49
C ASP A 65 -22.48 37.05 14.98
N LEU A 66 -23.31 36.76 15.99
CA LEU A 66 -23.47 35.39 16.52
C LEU A 66 -24.00 34.40 15.46
N ARG A 67 -24.83 34.88 14.54
CA ARG A 67 -25.34 34.05 13.44
C ARG A 67 -24.22 33.73 12.45
N GLU A 68 -23.40 34.71 12.10
CA GLU A 68 -22.25 34.51 11.22
C GLU A 68 -21.23 33.55 11.85
N ASP A 69 -20.93 33.72 13.14
CA ASP A 69 -20.06 32.82 13.90
C ASP A 69 -20.60 31.39 13.91
N PHE A 70 -21.91 31.22 14.13
CA PHE A 70 -22.55 29.92 14.12
C PHE A 70 -22.49 29.26 12.73
N GLU A 71 -22.79 30.02 11.67
CA GLU A 71 -22.70 29.52 10.29
C GLU A 71 -21.25 29.15 9.92
N SER A 72 -20.26 29.92 10.37
CA SER A 72 -18.84 29.61 10.17
C SER A 72 -18.43 28.32 10.90
N SER A 73 -18.75 28.22 12.18
CA SER A 73 -18.43 27.03 12.99
C SER A 73 -19.11 25.77 12.43
N GLN A 74 -20.34 25.89 11.93
CA GLN A 74 -21.04 24.79 11.28
C GLN A 74 -20.34 24.34 9.99
N ARG A 75 -19.82 25.26 9.18
CA ARG A 75 -19.04 24.92 7.98
C ARG A 75 -17.75 24.20 8.35
N GLU A 76 -16.99 24.70 9.32
CA GLU A 76 -15.76 24.06 9.80
C GLU A 76 -16.04 22.64 10.33
N ALA A 77 -17.12 22.46 11.10
CA ALA A 77 -17.52 21.15 11.60
C ALA A 77 -17.89 20.18 10.46
N ASN A 78 -18.57 20.67 9.42
CA ASN A 78 -18.90 19.88 8.24
C ASN A 78 -17.65 19.49 7.44
N GLU A 79 -16.70 20.40 7.27
CA GLU A 79 -15.42 20.14 6.62
C GLU A 79 -14.58 19.12 7.40
N ALA A 80 -14.47 19.28 8.72
CA ALA A 80 -13.78 18.33 9.58
C ALA A 80 -14.43 16.93 9.51
N ASN A 81 -15.76 16.86 9.52
CA ASN A 81 -16.48 15.59 9.35
C ASN A 81 -16.24 14.97 7.97
N ALA A 82 -16.22 15.77 6.90
CA ALA A 82 -15.90 15.29 5.55
C ALA A 82 -14.47 14.75 5.46
N GLN A 83 -13.50 15.46 6.05
CA GLN A 83 -12.11 14.99 6.14
C GLN A 83 -12.01 13.70 6.95
N SER A 84 -12.68 13.60 8.10
CA SER A 84 -12.69 12.40 8.93
C SER A 84 -13.25 11.19 8.15
N LYS A 85 -14.34 11.38 7.39
CA LYS A 85 -14.88 10.33 6.52
C LYS A 85 -13.88 9.93 5.43
N ALA A 86 -13.21 10.89 4.80
CA ALA A 86 -12.19 10.61 3.79
C ALA A 86 -11.00 9.83 4.37
N TYR A 87 -10.53 10.18 5.57
CA TYR A 87 -9.49 9.43 6.27
C TYR A 87 -9.94 8.02 6.64
N HIS A 88 -11.19 7.86 7.10
CA HIS A 88 -11.74 6.54 7.40
C HIS A 88 -11.80 5.65 6.16
N THR A 89 -12.28 6.17 5.02
CA THR A 89 -12.27 5.44 3.75
C THR A 89 -10.85 5.07 3.30
N LYS A 90 -9.87 5.98 3.45
CA LYS A 90 -8.46 5.67 3.16
C LYS A 90 -7.91 4.57 4.06
N LEU A 91 -8.26 4.60 5.35
CA LEU A 91 -7.84 3.61 6.33
C LEU A 91 -8.41 2.22 6.00
N GLU A 92 -9.68 2.13 5.63
CA GLU A 92 -10.29 0.86 5.21
C GLU A 92 -9.66 0.33 3.92
N LYS A 93 -9.41 1.18 2.92
CA LYS A 93 -8.67 0.78 1.71
C LYS A 93 -7.29 0.22 2.02
N LEU A 94 -6.53 0.89 2.89
CA LEU A 94 -5.21 0.42 3.30
C LEU A 94 -5.26 -0.91 4.07
N LYS A 95 -6.31 -1.14 4.88
CA LYS A 95 -6.52 -2.43 5.54
C LYS A 95 -6.82 -3.53 4.53
N GLU A 96 -7.69 -3.27 3.56
CA GLU A 96 -8.02 -4.21 2.48
C GLU A 96 -6.77 -4.56 1.66
N GLU A 97 -5.97 -3.56 1.27
CA GLU A 97 -4.70 -3.76 0.55
C GLU A 97 -3.71 -4.58 1.39
N ARG A 98 -3.56 -4.27 2.68
CA ARG A 98 -2.71 -5.04 3.59
C ARG A 98 -3.17 -6.50 3.68
N ASP A 99 -4.47 -6.74 3.83
CA ASP A 99 -5.01 -8.09 3.97
C ASP A 99 -4.90 -8.88 2.67
N PHE A 100 -5.04 -8.21 1.52
CA PHE A 100 -4.76 -8.79 0.21
C PHE A 100 -3.28 -9.20 0.06
N LEU A 101 -2.36 -8.27 0.34
CA LEU A 101 -0.91 -8.54 0.26
C LEU A 101 -0.50 -9.66 1.20
N ARG A 102 -1.06 -9.72 2.42
CA ARG A 102 -0.77 -10.78 3.38
C ARG A 102 -1.17 -12.16 2.84
N LYS A 103 -2.35 -12.27 2.22
CA LYS A 103 -2.80 -13.53 1.59
C LYS A 103 -1.92 -13.91 0.41
N GLU A 104 -1.46 -12.95 -0.37
CA GLU A 104 -0.58 -13.22 -1.51
C GLU A 104 0.79 -13.71 -1.05
N VAL A 105 1.36 -13.12 0.01
CA VAL A 105 2.60 -13.60 0.65
C VAL A 105 2.43 -15.03 1.14
N GLU A 106 1.36 -15.32 1.89
CA GLU A 106 1.09 -16.68 2.40
C GLU A 106 0.96 -17.71 1.27
N LYS A 107 0.28 -17.35 0.18
CA LYS A 107 0.15 -18.20 -1.01
C LYS A 107 1.50 -18.46 -1.68
N LEU A 108 2.34 -17.43 -1.84
CA LEU A 108 3.66 -17.57 -2.44
C LEU A 108 4.60 -18.39 -1.55
N GLU A 109 4.53 -18.24 -0.24
CA GLU A 109 5.29 -19.06 0.71
C GLU A 109 4.93 -20.54 0.61
N VAL A 110 3.63 -20.87 0.49
CA VAL A 110 3.18 -22.26 0.27
C VAL A 110 3.75 -22.82 -1.03
N LEU A 111 3.63 -22.07 -2.14
CA LEU A 111 4.15 -22.51 -3.45
C LEU A 111 5.67 -22.71 -3.43
N LEU A 112 6.40 -21.81 -2.78
CA LEU A 112 7.86 -21.92 -2.63
C LEU A 112 8.23 -23.15 -1.80
N HIS A 113 7.47 -23.44 -0.74
CA HIS A 113 7.72 -24.61 0.09
C HIS A 113 7.36 -25.93 -0.62
N GLU A 114 6.37 -25.94 -1.50
CA GLU A 114 6.06 -27.08 -2.38
C GLU A 114 7.18 -27.29 -3.41
N GLN A 115 7.60 -26.23 -4.11
CA GLN A 115 8.67 -26.30 -5.11
C GLN A 115 10.00 -26.74 -4.50
N ALA A 116 10.33 -26.28 -3.29
CA ALA A 116 11.52 -26.71 -2.58
C ALA A 116 11.48 -28.21 -2.23
N ARG A 117 10.31 -28.73 -1.83
CA ARG A 117 10.13 -30.16 -1.54
C ARG A 117 10.22 -31.02 -2.80
N ASP A 118 9.69 -30.56 -3.92
CA ASP A 118 9.79 -31.28 -5.19
C ASP A 118 11.22 -31.30 -5.73
N LEU A 119 11.95 -30.18 -5.59
CA LEU A 119 13.38 -30.13 -5.94
C LEU A 119 14.20 -31.11 -5.09
N GLU A 120 13.92 -31.19 -3.79
CA GLU A 120 14.63 -32.13 -2.91
C GLU A 120 14.36 -33.58 -3.29
N ARG A 121 13.09 -33.93 -3.58
CA ARG A 121 12.74 -35.27 -4.09
C ARG A 121 13.43 -35.60 -5.41
N GLU A 122 13.50 -34.66 -6.33
CA GLU A 122 14.22 -34.82 -7.60
C GLU A 122 15.71 -35.09 -7.35
N LYS A 123 16.34 -34.34 -6.44
CA LYS A 123 17.75 -34.55 -6.07
C LYS A 123 17.97 -35.92 -5.45
N GLU A 124 17.18 -36.29 -4.44
CA GLU A 124 17.27 -37.60 -3.79
C GLU A 124 17.09 -38.74 -4.81
N SER A 125 16.13 -38.60 -5.72
CA SER A 125 15.91 -39.57 -6.80
C SER A 125 17.10 -39.67 -7.75
N ARG A 126 17.70 -38.55 -8.14
CA ARG A 126 18.89 -38.53 -9.01
C ARG A 126 20.12 -39.09 -8.32
N GLU A 127 20.32 -38.80 -7.03
CA GLU A 127 21.43 -39.36 -6.25
C GLU A 127 21.28 -40.88 -6.12
N LEU A 128 20.07 -41.37 -5.88
CA LEU A 128 19.79 -42.81 -5.82
C LEU A 128 20.00 -43.50 -7.16
N GLN A 129 19.58 -42.86 -8.27
CA GLN A 129 19.85 -43.37 -9.62
C GLN A 129 21.35 -43.37 -9.92
N SER A 130 22.05 -42.26 -9.67
CA SER A 130 23.50 -42.15 -9.89
C SER A 130 24.27 -43.20 -9.11
N GLY A 131 23.91 -43.48 -7.85
CA GLY A 131 24.57 -44.49 -7.05
C GLY A 131 24.32 -45.93 -7.55
N ARG A 132 23.15 -46.19 -8.16
CA ARG A 132 22.86 -47.48 -8.80
C ARG A 132 23.62 -47.61 -10.12
N ASP A 133 23.58 -46.58 -10.94
CA ASP A 133 24.25 -46.55 -12.24
C ASP A 133 25.77 -46.74 -12.07
N GLU A 134 26.38 -46.09 -11.07
CA GLU A 134 27.81 -46.26 -10.76
C GLU A 134 28.13 -47.70 -10.36
N ALA A 135 27.32 -48.32 -9.49
CA ALA A 135 27.51 -49.71 -9.09
C ALA A 135 27.28 -50.71 -10.23
N GLU A 136 26.31 -50.44 -11.12
CA GLU A 136 26.05 -51.24 -12.31
C GLU A 136 27.21 -51.14 -13.30
N VAL A 137 27.70 -49.93 -13.58
CA VAL A 137 28.88 -49.69 -14.43
C VAL A 137 30.08 -50.43 -13.87
N GLU A 138 30.39 -50.29 -12.57
CA GLU A 138 31.53 -50.98 -11.95
C GLU A 138 31.40 -52.51 -12.06
N ALA A 139 30.19 -53.06 -11.90
CA ALA A 139 29.93 -54.48 -12.06
C ALA A 139 30.15 -54.95 -13.52
N PHE A 140 29.66 -54.19 -14.50
CA PHE A 140 29.87 -54.50 -15.92
C PHE A 140 31.33 -54.37 -16.34
N GLU A 141 32.03 -53.34 -15.87
CA GLU A 141 33.46 -53.15 -16.13
C GLU A 141 34.28 -54.34 -15.58
N LYS A 142 33.98 -54.81 -14.37
CA LYS A 142 34.63 -55.99 -13.78
C LYS A 142 34.30 -57.29 -14.52
N LEU A 143 33.05 -57.49 -14.95
CA LEU A 143 32.62 -58.71 -15.63
C LEU A 143 33.14 -58.80 -17.07
N LEU A 144 33.17 -57.69 -17.79
CA LEU A 144 33.56 -57.63 -19.20
C LEU A 144 35.07 -57.36 -19.36
N GLY A 145 35.70 -56.75 -18.36
CA GLY A 145 37.05 -56.20 -18.48
C GLY A 145 37.10 -55.08 -19.53
N LEU A 146 36.07 -54.24 -19.56
CA LEU A 146 35.92 -53.15 -20.53
C LEU A 146 35.37 -51.92 -19.81
N SER A 147 36.09 -50.81 -19.86
CA SER A 147 35.59 -49.48 -19.46
C SER A 147 35.33 -48.62 -20.69
N ILE A 148 34.27 -47.84 -20.63
CA ILE A 148 33.82 -46.96 -21.71
C ILE A 148 33.83 -45.53 -21.19
N SER A 149 34.60 -44.66 -21.82
CA SER A 149 34.68 -43.25 -21.44
C SER A 149 34.43 -42.36 -22.64
N ALA A 150 33.63 -41.31 -22.45
CA ALA A 150 33.40 -40.27 -23.46
C ALA A 150 34.02 -38.96 -22.95
N SER A 151 35.36 -38.92 -22.88
CA SER A 151 36.10 -37.77 -22.31
C SER A 151 36.14 -36.55 -23.22
N VAL A 152 35.92 -36.73 -24.53
CA VAL A 152 35.88 -35.67 -25.54
C VAL A 152 34.53 -35.75 -26.25
N GLN A 153 33.94 -34.60 -26.54
CA GLN A 153 32.68 -34.51 -27.26
C GLN A 153 32.80 -35.27 -28.59
N ASP A 154 31.85 -36.18 -28.82
CA ASP A 154 31.78 -37.03 -30.01
C ASP A 154 32.93 -38.05 -30.19
N VAL A 155 33.71 -38.33 -29.13
CA VAL A 155 34.70 -39.42 -29.14
C VAL A 155 34.48 -40.37 -27.97
N ILE A 156 34.28 -41.65 -28.29
CA ILE A 156 34.08 -42.73 -27.32
C ILE A 156 35.36 -43.58 -27.25
N THR A 157 35.96 -43.68 -26.07
CA THR A 157 37.14 -44.50 -25.81
C THR A 157 36.75 -45.78 -25.07
N PHE A 158 37.10 -46.91 -25.66
CA PHE A 158 36.92 -48.23 -25.08
C PHE A 158 38.28 -48.71 -24.56
N THR A 159 38.39 -48.98 -23.27
CA THR A 159 39.62 -49.46 -22.62
C THR A 159 39.39 -50.87 -22.10
N PHE A 160 40.22 -51.82 -22.54
CA PHE A 160 40.12 -53.22 -22.12
C PHE A 160 41.00 -53.45 -20.89
N THR A 161 40.38 -53.72 -19.74
CA THR A 161 41.04 -53.94 -18.44
C THR A 161 41.31 -55.42 -18.25
N GLY A 162 42.59 -55.81 -18.14
CA GLY A 162 43.02 -57.21 -17.89
C GLY A 162 44.20 -57.64 -18.76
N ASP A 163 44.30 -57.12 -19.98
CA ASP A 163 45.34 -57.46 -20.95
C ASP A 163 46.00 -56.15 -21.45
N SER A 164 47.22 -55.87 -20.99
CA SER A 164 48.16 -54.91 -21.59
C SER A 164 47.61 -53.53 -22.03
N ASN A 165 46.92 -52.76 -21.17
CA ASN A 165 46.50 -51.36 -21.41
C ASN A 165 45.99 -51.07 -22.84
N CYS A 166 45.20 -51.97 -23.41
CA CYS A 166 44.67 -51.83 -24.76
C CYS A 166 43.48 -50.86 -24.77
N TRP A 167 43.49 -49.84 -25.62
CA TRP A 167 42.36 -48.95 -25.80
C TRP A 167 42.16 -48.56 -27.27
N ILE A 168 40.91 -48.25 -27.62
CA ILE A 168 40.52 -47.77 -28.95
C ILE A 168 39.52 -46.63 -28.80
N SER A 169 39.75 -45.55 -29.53
CA SER A 169 38.89 -44.36 -29.55
C SER A 169 38.17 -44.26 -30.88
N LEU A 170 36.85 -44.12 -30.81
CA LEU A 170 35.94 -43.99 -31.94
C LEU A 170 35.36 -42.57 -31.97
N ASP A 171 35.61 -41.85 -33.05
CA ASP A 171 34.99 -40.57 -33.38
C ASP A 171 33.64 -40.83 -34.08
N VAL A 172 32.59 -40.25 -33.50
CA VAL A 172 31.18 -40.35 -33.92
C VAL A 172 30.60 -39.00 -34.35
N SER A 173 31.44 -37.97 -34.57
CA SER A 173 31.02 -36.58 -34.84
C SER A 173 30.37 -36.34 -36.21
N GLY A 174 30.42 -37.29 -37.15
CA GLY A 174 29.90 -37.13 -38.51
C GLY A 174 29.03 -38.30 -38.99
N ASP A 175 28.61 -38.25 -40.26
CA ASP A 175 27.81 -39.29 -40.95
C ASP A 175 28.51 -40.67 -41.10
N GLY A 176 29.70 -40.83 -40.53
CA GLY A 176 30.46 -42.07 -40.58
C GLY A 176 31.45 -42.19 -39.43
N TYR A 177 31.59 -43.41 -38.91
CA TYR A 177 32.48 -43.75 -37.82
C TYR A 177 33.96 -43.63 -38.25
N LYS A 178 34.83 -43.12 -37.36
CA LYS A 178 36.28 -43.10 -37.59
C LYS A 178 37.02 -43.53 -36.34
N ILE A 179 38.10 -44.29 -36.48
CA ILE A 179 38.98 -44.57 -35.35
C ILE A 179 39.89 -43.36 -35.16
N ALA A 180 39.77 -42.69 -34.03
CA ALA A 180 40.57 -41.50 -33.70
C ALA A 180 41.99 -41.89 -33.27
N ALA A 181 42.12 -42.92 -32.44
CA ALA A 181 43.39 -43.47 -32.00
C ALA A 181 43.22 -44.87 -31.41
N SER A 182 44.28 -45.67 -31.42
CA SER A 182 44.33 -47.01 -30.82
C SER A 182 45.68 -47.26 -30.15
N GLN A 183 45.69 -48.04 -29.08
CA GLN A 183 46.89 -48.56 -28.43
C GLN A 183 46.67 -50.05 -28.13
N PRO A 184 47.53 -50.97 -28.61
CA PRO A 184 48.62 -50.78 -29.58
C PRO A 184 48.15 -50.21 -30.93
N GLN A 185 49.03 -49.51 -31.66
CA GLN A 185 48.67 -48.92 -32.95
C GLN A 185 48.30 -50.01 -33.97
N LEU A 186 47.07 -49.97 -34.45
CA LEU A 186 46.57 -50.91 -35.45
C LEU A 186 47.04 -50.51 -36.86
N PRO A 187 47.33 -51.47 -37.75
CA PRO A 187 47.58 -51.17 -39.16
C PRO A 187 46.35 -50.52 -39.81
N HIS A 188 46.56 -49.50 -40.65
CA HIS A 188 45.48 -48.77 -41.35
C HIS A 188 44.51 -49.66 -42.15
N VAL A 189 44.93 -50.86 -42.56
CA VAL A 189 44.06 -51.83 -43.23
C VAL A 189 43.04 -52.41 -42.25
N ALA A 190 43.49 -52.80 -41.06
CA ALA A 190 42.62 -53.33 -40.00
C ALA A 190 41.68 -52.26 -39.42
N GLU A 191 42.13 -51.00 -39.33
CA GLU A 191 41.27 -49.88 -38.92
C GLU A 191 40.12 -49.64 -39.90
N LYS A 192 40.41 -49.66 -41.21
CA LYS A 192 39.38 -49.51 -42.26
C LYS A 192 38.41 -50.69 -42.26
N ASP A 193 38.91 -51.92 -42.18
CA ASP A 193 38.06 -53.11 -42.14
C ASP A 193 37.10 -53.08 -40.94
N LEU A 194 37.55 -52.60 -39.77
CA LEU A 194 36.71 -52.45 -38.58
C LEU A 194 35.64 -51.36 -38.75
N VAL A 195 35.98 -50.22 -39.34
CA VAL A 195 35.05 -49.12 -39.62
C VAL A 195 34.03 -49.51 -40.70
N ASP A 196 34.46 -50.24 -41.73
CA ASP A 196 33.59 -50.73 -42.79
C ASP A 196 32.62 -51.80 -42.26
N GLN A 197 33.07 -52.67 -41.34
CA GLN A 197 32.19 -53.60 -40.63
C GLN A 197 31.17 -52.88 -39.75
N LEU A 198 31.58 -51.84 -39.01
CA LEU A 198 30.69 -51.08 -38.14
C LEU A 198 29.67 -50.28 -38.94
N SER A 199 30.08 -49.62 -40.02
CA SER A 199 29.17 -48.86 -40.90
C SER A 199 28.21 -49.75 -41.69
N ALA A 200 28.61 -50.97 -42.05
CA ALA A 200 27.75 -51.92 -42.78
C ALA A 200 26.78 -52.70 -41.89
N THR A 201 27.18 -53.02 -40.65
CA THR A 201 26.42 -53.92 -39.76
C THR A 201 25.71 -53.18 -38.63
N ASP A 202 26.21 -51.99 -38.26
CA ASP A 202 25.77 -51.19 -37.10
C ASP A 202 25.76 -51.97 -35.77
N ASP A 203 26.51 -53.08 -35.67
CA ASP A 203 26.62 -53.91 -34.47
C ASP A 203 27.94 -53.65 -33.74
N LEU A 204 27.87 -52.82 -32.69
CA LEU A 204 28.99 -52.48 -31.83
C LEU A 204 29.60 -53.70 -31.13
N ARG A 205 28.83 -54.77 -30.88
CA ARG A 205 29.33 -55.94 -30.13
C ARG A 205 30.30 -56.77 -30.97
N VAL A 206 30.01 -56.89 -32.26
CA VAL A 206 30.89 -57.59 -33.21
C VAL A 206 32.17 -56.78 -33.39
N PHE A 207 32.05 -55.45 -33.53
CA PHE A 207 33.18 -54.53 -33.58
C PHE A 207 34.09 -54.67 -32.35
N LEU A 208 33.55 -54.63 -31.13
CA LEU A 208 34.35 -54.72 -29.90
C LEU A 208 35.08 -56.07 -29.76
N LYS A 209 34.47 -57.18 -30.21
CA LYS A 209 35.11 -58.50 -30.23
C LYS A 209 36.24 -58.56 -31.25
N SER A 210 36.00 -58.09 -32.47
CA SER A 210 37.00 -58.02 -33.53
C SER A 210 38.17 -57.11 -33.13
N ALA A 211 37.87 -55.92 -32.60
CA ALA A 211 38.86 -54.97 -32.11
C ALA A 211 39.70 -55.55 -30.97
N ARG A 212 39.08 -56.18 -29.96
CA ARG A 212 39.81 -56.85 -28.89
C ARG A 212 40.74 -57.95 -29.42
N SER A 213 40.26 -58.79 -30.34
CA SER A 213 41.07 -59.86 -30.92
C SER A 213 42.28 -59.34 -31.71
N LEU A 214 42.10 -58.24 -32.45
CA LEU A 214 43.16 -57.60 -33.22
C LEU A 214 44.17 -56.91 -32.31
N LEU A 215 43.71 -56.18 -31.29
CA LEU A 215 44.58 -55.53 -30.30
C LEU A 215 45.42 -56.56 -29.52
N LEU A 216 44.85 -57.71 -29.15
CA LEU A 216 45.56 -58.82 -28.52
C LEU A 216 46.53 -59.55 -29.46
N SER A 217 46.29 -59.54 -30.77
CA SER A 217 47.20 -60.15 -31.75
C SER A 217 48.43 -59.28 -32.07
N VAL A 218 48.33 -57.98 -31.80
CA VAL A 218 49.38 -56.98 -32.06
C VAL A 218 50.18 -56.66 -30.80
N SER A 219 49.62 -56.91 -29.60
CA SER A 219 50.31 -56.85 -28.30
C SER A 219 51.22 -58.05 -28.07
#